data_AF-A0A8T6M445-F1
#
_entry.id   AF-A0A8T6M445-F1
#
_cell.length_a   1.000
_cell.length_b   1.000
_cell.length_c   1.000
_cell.angle_alpha   90.00
_cell.angle_beta   90.00
_cell.angle_gamma   90.00
#
_symmetry.space_group_name_H-M   'P 1'
#
loop_
_entity.id
_entity.type
_entity.pdbx_description
1 polymer ?
#
loop_
_entity_poly.entity_id
_entity_poly.type
_entity_poly.pdbx_seq_one_letter_code
_entity_poly.pdbx_strand_id
1 'polypeptide(L)' 'MDSVNIKIFEKIKKNSKNKQEFWSARQLSKTLEYADFCNFKKVINDAQKSC' A
#
# COMPACT_ATOMS: atom_id res chain seq x y z
N MET A 1 11.34 0.05 -19.30
CA MET A 1 12.14 0.99 -18.48
C MET A 1 11.40 1.15 -17.15
N ASP A 2 11.26 0.05 -16.38
CA ASP A 2 10.10 -0.11 -15.47
C ASP A 2 10.52 -0.45 -14.05
N SER A 3 11.09 0.53 -13.35
CA SER A 3 11.55 0.32 -11.95
C SER A 3 11.34 1.55 -11.05
N VAL A 4 10.48 2.48 -11.46
CA VAL A 4 10.25 3.73 -10.71
C VAL A 4 9.11 3.57 -9.69
N ASN A 5 8.12 2.72 -9.96
CA ASN A 5 6.90 2.64 -9.14
C ASN A 5 7.12 1.92 -7.79
N ILE A 6 7.94 0.86 -7.77
CA ILE A 6 8.20 0.04 -6.56
C ILE A 6 8.89 0.87 -5.45
N LYS A 7 9.73 1.84 -5.82
CA LYS A 7 10.53 2.62 -4.86
C LYS A 7 9.67 3.48 -3.93
N ILE A 8 8.48 3.86 -4.35
CA ILE A 8 7.59 4.71 -3.57
C ILE A 8 6.93 3.93 -2.43
N PHE A 9 6.52 2.69 -2.67
CA PHE A 9 5.97 1.81 -1.62
C PHE A 9 7.05 1.37 -0.63
N GLU A 10 8.27 1.09 -1.10
CA GLU A 10 9.40 0.77 -0.22
C GLU A 10 9.76 1.92 0.73
N LYS A 11 9.62 3.18 0.28
CA LYS A 11 9.86 4.37 1.12
C LYS A 11 8.88 4.51 2.29
N ILE A 12 7.64 4.04 2.14
CA ILE A 12 6.60 4.10 3.18
C ILE A 12 6.42 2.79 3.93
N LYS A 13 7.24 1.78 3.63
CA LYS A 13 7.23 0.48 4.28
C LYS A 13 7.67 0.61 5.74
N LYS A 14 6.95 -0.05 6.64
CA LYS A 14 7.25 -0.09 8.08
C LYS A 14 7.50 -1.51 8.52
N ASN A 15 8.43 -1.66 9.44
CA ASN A 15 8.74 -2.93 10.06
C ASN A 15 8.11 -2.96 11.45
N SER A 16 7.32 -3.98 11.73
CA SER A 16 6.81 -4.23 13.07
C SER A 16 7.90 -4.87 13.93
N LYS A 17 7.75 -4.81 15.26
CA LYS A 17 8.64 -5.51 16.21
C LYS A 17 8.77 -7.00 15.91
N ASN A 18 7.75 -7.58 15.28
CA ASN A 18 7.73 -8.99 14.91
C ASN A 18 8.38 -9.29 13.54
N LYS A 19 9.23 -8.40 13.01
CA LYS A 19 9.84 -8.50 11.66
C LYS A 19 8.83 -8.62 10.50
N GLN A 20 7.57 -8.26 10.74
CA GLN A 20 6.55 -8.23 9.69
C GLN A 20 6.53 -6.84 9.04
N GLU A 21 6.51 -6.83 7.72
CA GLU A 21 6.41 -5.61 6.92
C GLU A 21 4.94 -5.20 6.80
N PHE A 22 4.66 -3.92 6.99
CA PHE A 22 3.33 -3.38 6.85
C PHE A 22 3.36 -1.93 6.33
N TRP A 23 2.24 -1.51 5.77
CA TRP A 23 2.04 -0.14 5.32
C TRP A 23 0.85 0.47 6.06
N SER A 24 1.01 1.70 6.53
CA SER A 24 -0.11 2.39 7.18
C SER A 24 -1.11 2.87 6.12
N ALA A 25 -2.40 2.59 6.33
CA ALA A 25 -3.47 2.94 5.38
C ALA A 25 -3.45 4.44 4.99
N ARG A 26 -3.12 5.32 5.94
CA ARG A 26 -3.00 6.77 5.70
C ARG A 26 -1.88 7.13 4.73
N GLN A 27 -0.70 6.52 4.86
CA GLN A 27 0.41 6.76 3.93
C GLN A 27 0.12 6.14 2.56
N LEU A 28 -0.50 4.97 2.55
CA LEU A 28 -0.88 4.27 1.32
C LEU A 28 -1.90 5.07 0.51
N SER A 29 -2.92 5.63 1.16
CA SER A 29 -3.92 6.50 0.51
C SER A 29 -3.29 7.76 -0.12
N LYS A 30 -2.37 8.44 0.59
CA LYS A 30 -1.65 9.59 0.02
C LYS A 30 -0.79 9.20 -1.19
N THR A 31 -0.16 8.04 -1.10
CA THR A 31 0.78 7.56 -2.12
C THR A 31 0.09 7.14 -3.42
N LEU A 32 -1.12 6.60 -3.29
CA LEU A 32 -1.95 6.23 -4.43
C LEU A 32 -2.82 7.41 -4.93
N GLU A 33 -2.69 8.59 -4.34
CA GLU A 33 -3.49 9.78 -4.64
C GLU A 33 -5.01 9.53 -4.56
N TYR A 34 -5.44 8.53 -3.77
CA TYR A 34 -6.85 8.26 -3.57
C TYR A 34 -7.44 9.32 -2.64
N ALA A 35 -8.35 10.12 -3.20
CA ALA A 35 -9.11 11.15 -2.47
C ALA A 35 -9.89 10.59 -1.28
N ASP A 36 -10.35 9.34 -1.38
CA ASP A 36 -11.04 8.64 -0.30
C ASP A 36 -10.47 7.24 -0.09
N PHE A 37 -9.80 7.05 1.04
CA PHE A 37 -9.18 5.78 1.42
C PHE A 37 -10.20 4.65 1.64
N CYS A 38 -11.49 4.98 1.80
CA CYS A 38 -12.56 3.99 1.93
C CYS A 38 -12.72 3.17 0.63
N ASN A 39 -12.54 3.80 -0.53
CA ASN A 39 -12.56 3.12 -1.83
C ASN A 39 -11.39 2.14 -1.99
N PHE A 40 -10.27 2.41 -1.30
CA PHE A 40 -9.11 1.54 -1.32
C PHE A 40 -9.36 0.18 -0.64
N LYS A 41 -10.29 0.10 0.32
CA LYS A 41 -10.66 -1.17 0.97
C LYS A 41 -11.24 -2.18 -0.03
N LYS A 42 -12.00 -1.70 -1.02
CA LYS A 42 -12.57 -2.53 -2.08
C LYS A 42 -11.47 -3.13 -2.97
N VAL A 43 -10.51 -2.30 -3.38
CA VAL A 43 -9.36 -2.72 -4.20
C VAL A 43 -8.49 -3.75 -3.46
N ILE A 44 -8.22 -3.56 -2.17
CA ILE A 44 -7.49 -4.56 -1.37
C ILE A 44 -8.26 -5.88 -1.30
N ASN A 45 -9.57 -5.84 -1.07
CA ASN A 45 -10.38 -7.06 -1.04
C ASN A 45 -10.41 -7.78 -2.38
N ASP A 46 -10.47 -7.04 -3.49
CA ASP A 46 -10.46 -7.62 -4.83
C ASP A 46 -9.08 -8.22 -5.16
N ALA A 47 -7.99 -7.57 -4.74
CA ALA A 47 -6.63 -8.10 -4.86
C ALA A 47 -6.44 -9.38 -4.03
N GLN A 48 -6.95 -9.42 -2.80
CA GLN A 48 -6.90 -10.60 -1.94
C GLN A 48 -7.65 -11.80 -2.54
N LYS A 49 -8.79 -11.57 -3.19
CA LYS A 49 -9.57 -12.63 -3.85
C LYS A 49 -8.93 -13.15 -5.14
N SER A 50 -8.08 -12.34 -5.76
CA SER A 50 -7.42 -12.66 -7.04
C SER A 50 -6.11 -13.43 -6.86
N CYS A 51 -5.67 -13.63 -5.62
CA CYS A 51 -4.55 -14.48 -5.23
C CYS A 51 -5.05 -15.84 -4.73
#